data_AF-A0A5C5RFI8-F1
#
_entry.id   AF-A0A5C5RFI8-F1
#
_cell.length_a   1.000
_cell.length_b   1.000
_cell.length_c   1.000
_cell.angle_alpha   90.00
_cell.angle_beta   90.00
_cell.angle_gamma   90.00
#
_symmetry.space_group_name_H-M   'P 1'
#
loop_
_entity.id
_entity.type
_entity.pdbx_description
1 polymer ?
#
loop_
_entity_poly.entity_id
_entity_poly.type
_entity_poly.pdbx_seq_one_letter_code
_entity_poly.pdbx_strand_id
1 'polypeptide(L)'
;MLSQVLTILDHLDSPAADGPSTVALLEALFDPAAPQPRPEVTWERVTGAKGHTDFVTVRVPGLSGRTVGGTSPTLGVIGRLGGIGARPELVGYVSDGDGATAALAVAHKLLTMFTRGDRLDGD
;
A
#
# COMPACT_ATOMS: atom_id res chain seq x y z
N MET A 1 -14.25 1.32 3.95
CA MET A 1 -12.96 1.83 4.47
C MET A 1 -12.61 1.22 5.81
N LEU A 2 -13.54 1.13 6.78
CA LEU A 2 -13.23 0.50 8.08
C LEU A 2 -12.61 -0.91 7.94
N SER A 3 -13.16 -1.77 7.08
CA SER A 3 -12.60 -3.11 6.84
C SER A 3 -11.17 -3.06 6.30
N GLN A 4 -10.86 -2.13 5.38
CA GLN A 4 -9.51 -1.97 4.83
C GLN A 4 -8.51 -1.53 5.89
N VAL A 5 -8.91 -0.61 6.78
CA VAL A 5 -8.07 -0.17 7.90
C VAL A 5 -7.78 -1.34 8.84
N LEU A 6 -8.80 -2.12 9.21
CA LEU A 6 -8.63 -3.27 10.10
C LEU A 6 -7.72 -4.34 9.49
N THR A 7 -7.90 -4.68 8.20
CA THR A 7 -7.04 -5.65 7.50
C THR A 7 -5.59 -5.21 7.46
N ILE A 8 -5.32 -3.94 7.15
CA ILE A 8 -3.95 -3.42 7.09
C ILE A 8 -3.34 -3.33 8.49
N LEU A 9 -4.09 -2.86 9.48
CA LEU A 9 -3.60 -2.74 10.85
C LEU A 9 -3.24 -4.11 11.43
N ASP A 10 -4.10 -5.11 11.25
CA ASP A 10 -3.87 -6.49 11.69
C ASP A 10 -2.61 -7.09 11.03
N HIS A 11 -2.46 -6.86 9.71
CA HIS A 11 -1.26 -7.28 8.97
C HIS A 11 0.01 -6.62 9.52
N LEU A 12 0.01 -5.31 9.75
CA LEU A 12 1.19 -4.57 10.20
C LEU A 12 1.52 -4.74 11.70
N ASP A 13 0.56 -5.16 12.53
CA ASP A 13 0.82 -5.50 13.95
C ASP A 13 1.61 -6.81 14.10
N SER A 14 1.64 -7.64 13.04
CA SER A 14 2.46 -8.85 13.02
C SER A 14 3.95 -8.52 13.17
N PRO A 15 4.70 -9.20 14.05
CA PRO A 15 6.15 -9.06 14.14
C PRO A 15 6.89 -9.53 12.86
N ALA A 16 6.19 -10.24 11.97
CA ALA A 16 6.71 -10.70 10.69
C ALA A 16 6.33 -9.78 9.51
N ALA A 17 5.64 -8.67 9.77
CA ALA A 17 5.23 -7.73 8.72
C ALA A 17 6.46 -7.10 8.05
N ASP A 18 6.47 -7.15 6.72
CA ASP A 18 7.53 -6.60 5.87
C ASP A 18 6.97 -6.15 4.50
N GLY A 19 7.83 -5.58 3.66
CA GLY A 19 7.48 -5.18 2.29
C GLY A 19 6.88 -6.34 1.47
N PRO A 20 7.58 -7.48 1.31
CA PRO A 20 7.09 -8.63 0.57
C PRO A 20 5.70 -9.11 0.99
N SER A 21 5.46 -9.28 2.30
CA SER A 21 4.17 -9.74 2.82
C SER A 21 3.05 -8.72 2.60
N THR A 22 3.39 -7.41 2.67
CA THR A 22 2.45 -6.33 2.36
C THR A 22 2.09 -6.30 0.87
N VAL A 23 3.06 -6.52 -0.02
CA VAL A 23 2.80 -6.65 -1.46
C VAL A 23 1.91 -7.85 -1.75
N ALA A 24 2.22 -9.02 -1.18
CA ALA A 24 1.42 -10.23 -1.37
C ALA A 24 -0.04 -10.03 -0.92
N LEU A 25 -0.26 -9.36 0.21
CA LEU A 25 -1.61 -9.04 0.69
C LEU A 25 -2.39 -8.15 -0.28
N LEU A 26 -1.75 -7.14 -0.88
CA LEU A 26 -2.39 -6.23 -1.81
C LEU A 26 -2.58 -6.83 -3.22
N GLU A 27 -1.61 -7.62 -3.69
CA GLU A 27 -1.69 -8.33 -4.97
C GLU A 27 -2.82 -9.35 -4.97
N ALA A 28 -3.14 -9.97 -3.83
CA ALA A 28 -4.28 -10.89 -3.70
C ALA A 28 -5.65 -10.23 -4.05
N LEU A 29 -5.72 -8.90 -4.14
CA LEU A 29 -6.94 -8.18 -4.48
C LEU A 29 -7.23 -8.15 -5.98
N PHE A 30 -6.24 -8.39 -6.84
CA PHE A 30 -6.36 -8.30 -8.31
C PHE A 30 -5.56 -9.41 -9.01
N ASP A 31 -5.71 -9.54 -10.33
CA ASP A 31 -4.88 -10.45 -11.11
C ASP A 31 -3.61 -9.72 -11.61
N PRO A 32 -2.42 -9.99 -11.05
CA PRO A 32 -1.19 -9.35 -11.48
C PRO A 32 -0.76 -9.75 -12.90
N ALA A 33 -1.34 -10.82 -13.47
CA ALA A 33 -1.12 -11.25 -14.85
C ALA A 33 -2.13 -10.64 -15.85
N ALA A 34 -3.10 -9.84 -15.39
CA ALA A 34 -4.08 -9.22 -16.26
C ALA A 34 -3.42 -8.30 -17.32
N PRO A 35 -4.03 -8.16 -18.52
CA PRO A 35 -3.57 -7.20 -19.52
C PRO A 35 -3.53 -5.76 -18.96
N GLN A 36 -2.61 -4.95 -19.47
CA GLN A 36 -2.56 -3.52 -19.13
C GLN A 36 -3.78 -2.78 -19.73
N PRO A 37 -4.28 -1.71 -19.07
CA PRO A 37 -3.78 -1.15 -17.81
C PRO A 37 -4.30 -1.91 -16.56
N ARG A 38 -3.38 -2.26 -15.66
CA ARG A 38 -3.66 -2.92 -14.38
C ARG A 38 -2.91 -2.24 -13.21
N PRO A 39 -3.31 -2.49 -11.96
CA PRO A 39 -2.55 -2.01 -10.82
C PRO A 39 -1.16 -2.64 -10.75
N GLU A 40 -0.24 -1.91 -10.14
CA GLU A 40 1.13 -2.37 -9.86
C GLU A 40 1.44 -2.14 -8.38
N VAL A 41 1.98 -3.15 -7.73
CA VAL A 41 2.40 -3.11 -6.33
C VAL A 41 3.85 -3.55 -6.28
N THR A 42 4.72 -2.74 -5.69
CA THR A 42 6.14 -3.04 -5.56
C THR A 42 6.64 -2.73 -4.17
N TRP A 43 7.76 -3.34 -3.81
CA TRP A 43 8.49 -2.98 -2.60
C TRP A 43 9.98 -2.82 -2.87
N GLU A 44 10.64 -2.00 -2.06
CA GLU A 44 12.08 -1.83 -2.06
C GLU A 44 12.58 -1.70 -0.61
N ARG A 45 13.65 -2.42 -0.26
CA ARG A 45 14.30 -2.26 1.04
C ARG A 45 15.36 -1.17 0.99
N VAL A 46 15.17 -0.15 1.80
CA VAL A 46 16.17 0.89 2.04
C VAL A 46 16.85 0.62 3.38
N THR A 47 18.19 0.46 3.33
CA THR A 47 19.01 0.22 4.52
C THR A 47 19.78 1.47 4.90
N GLY A 48 19.76 1.81 6.19
CA GLY A 48 20.51 2.91 6.78
C GLY A 48 21.30 2.47 8.01
N ALA A 49 21.99 3.41 8.64
CA ALA A 49 22.85 3.11 9.80
C ALA A 49 22.11 2.53 11.02
N LYS A 50 20.80 2.77 11.14
CA LYS A 50 19.97 2.33 12.28
C LYS A 50 19.08 1.11 11.99
N GLY A 51 19.20 0.50 10.81
CA GLY A 51 18.35 -0.61 10.38
C GLY A 51 17.89 -0.46 8.95
N HIS A 52 16.72 -0.99 8.62
CA HIS A 52 16.15 -0.92 7.30
C HIS A 52 14.67 -0.55 7.34
N THR A 53 14.13 -0.15 6.20
CA THR A 53 12.71 0.13 6.00
C THR A 53 12.32 -0.34 4.61
N ASP A 54 11.18 -1.03 4.53
CA ASP A 54 10.61 -1.42 3.25
C ASP A 54 9.64 -0.34 2.77
N PHE A 55 9.94 0.21 1.60
CA PHE A 55 9.06 1.13 0.90
C PHE A 55 8.11 0.31 0.05
N VAL A 56 6.80 0.47 0.27
CA VAL A 56 5.77 -0.15 -0.56
C VAL A 56 5.14 0.93 -1.44
N THR A 57 5.12 0.69 -2.75
CA THR A 57 4.51 1.58 -3.73
C THR A 57 3.35 0.87 -4.40
N VAL A 58 2.19 1.53 -4.45
CA VAL A 58 0.99 1.03 -5.13
C VAL A 58 0.56 2.06 -6.16
N ARG A 59 0.43 1.65 -7.42
CA ARG A 59 -0.10 2.48 -8.50
C ARG A 59 -1.37 1.84 -9.04
N VAL A 60 -2.45 2.61 -9.10
CA VAL A 60 -3.74 2.17 -9.64
C VAL A 60 -4.04 3.01 -10.87
N PRO A 61 -4.09 2.45 -12.09
CA PRO A 61 -4.25 3.27 -13.28
C PRO A 61 -5.65 3.88 -13.35
N GLY A 62 -5.71 5.15 -13.74
CA GLY A 62 -6.94 5.87 -14.03
C GLY A 62 -7.44 5.65 -15.46
N LEU A 63 -8.71 6.01 -15.72
CA LEU A 63 -9.30 5.97 -17.08
C LEU A 63 -8.61 6.93 -18.05
N SER A 64 -8.12 8.05 -17.54
CA SER A 64 -7.46 9.13 -18.29
C SER A 64 -6.20 9.60 -17.57
N GLY A 65 -5.56 8.70 -16.81
CA GLY A 65 -4.32 8.94 -16.09
C GLY A 65 -3.09 8.95 -17.00
N ARG A 66 -1.96 9.40 -16.46
CA ARG A 66 -0.69 9.49 -17.21
C ARG A 66 -0.16 8.12 -17.61
N THR A 67 -0.42 7.09 -16.81
CA THR A 67 0.01 5.71 -17.09
C THR A 67 -0.58 5.14 -18.37
N VAL A 68 -1.73 5.66 -18.81
CA VAL A 68 -2.42 5.28 -20.06
C VAL A 68 -2.31 6.36 -21.15
N GLY A 69 -1.45 7.37 -20.94
CA GLY A 69 -1.24 8.47 -21.89
C GLY A 69 -2.29 9.59 -21.83
N GLY A 70 -3.15 9.59 -20.80
CA GLY A 70 -4.11 10.65 -20.55
C GLY A 70 -3.52 11.86 -19.82
N THR A 71 -4.38 12.82 -19.48
CA THR A 71 -3.98 14.13 -18.91
C THR A 71 -4.51 14.39 -17.50
N SER A 72 -5.27 13.46 -16.93
CA SER A 72 -5.79 13.61 -15.56
C SER A 72 -4.65 13.67 -14.54
N PRO A 73 -4.77 14.48 -13.48
CA PRO A 73 -3.75 14.58 -12.46
C PRO A 73 -3.62 13.27 -11.67
N THR A 74 -2.41 12.96 -11.22
CA THR A 74 -2.13 11.83 -10.33
C THR A 74 -2.31 12.27 -8.88
N LEU A 75 -3.01 11.49 -8.07
CA LEU A 75 -3.16 11.73 -6.64
C LEU A 75 -2.17 10.89 -5.85
N GLY A 76 -1.20 11.54 -5.20
CA GLY A 76 -0.27 10.85 -4.30
C GLY A 76 -0.79 10.81 -2.86
N VAL A 77 -0.82 9.61 -2.26
CA VAL A 77 -1.05 9.42 -0.82
C VAL A 77 0.22 8.84 -0.21
N ILE A 78 0.85 9.60 0.69
CA ILE A 78 2.12 9.23 1.32
C ILE A 78 1.87 8.99 2.80
N GLY A 79 2.12 7.76 3.24
CA GLY A 79 2.15 7.37 4.64
C GLY A 79 3.58 7.35 5.15
N ARG A 80 3.96 8.31 6.01
CA ARG A 80 5.29 8.28 6.64
C ARG A 80 5.31 7.18 7.70
N LEU A 81 6.31 6.31 7.63
CA LEU A 81 6.56 5.28 8.63
C LEU A 81 7.61 5.75 9.63
N GLY A 82 7.21 5.93 10.90
CA GLY A 82 8.16 6.13 12.02
C GLY A 82 8.63 4.79 12.61
N GLY A 83 7.74 3.80 12.63
CA GLY A 83 7.99 2.41 12.99
C GLY A 83 6.66 1.67 13.20
N ILE A 84 6.53 0.44 12.71
CA ILE A 84 5.30 -0.37 12.93
C ILE A 84 5.24 -0.99 14.34
N GLY A 85 6.39 -1.09 14.99
CA GLY A 85 6.54 -1.56 16.36
C GLY A 85 7.90 -1.16 16.91
N ALA A 86 8.06 -1.30 18.23
CA ALA A 86 9.31 -0.98 18.93
C ALA A 86 9.82 -2.21 19.70
N ARG A 87 9.87 -3.38 19.06
CA ARG A 87 10.26 -4.64 19.70
C ARG A 87 11.79 -4.71 19.87
N PRO A 88 12.29 -5.25 21.00
CA PRO A 88 11.54 -5.87 22.10
C PRO A 88 10.98 -4.88 23.15
N GLU A 89 11.29 -3.60 23.08
CA GLU A 89 10.96 -2.59 24.10
C GLU A 89 9.45 -2.36 24.29
N LEU A 90 8.66 -2.48 23.22
CA LEU A 90 7.20 -2.46 23.23
C LEU A 90 6.63 -3.57 22.34
N VAL A 91 5.76 -4.40 22.91
CA VAL A 91 5.01 -5.43 22.19
C VAL A 91 3.75 -4.81 21.57
N GLY A 92 3.45 -5.20 20.33
CA GLY A 92 2.30 -4.72 19.58
C GLY A 92 2.62 -3.53 18.67
N TYR A 93 1.57 -2.99 18.07
CA TYR A 93 1.61 -1.88 17.15
C TYR A 93 1.81 -0.54 17.88
N VAL A 94 2.51 0.41 17.25
CA VAL A 94 2.73 1.76 17.78
C VAL A 94 2.14 2.84 16.87
N SER A 95 1.77 3.99 17.44
CA SER A 95 1.16 5.11 16.71
C SER A 95 2.04 5.66 15.58
N ASP A 96 3.36 5.48 15.66
CA ASP A 96 4.30 5.87 14.61
C ASP A 96 4.14 5.07 13.31
N GLY A 97 3.31 4.02 13.32
CA GLY A 97 2.88 3.29 12.14
C GLY A 97 1.62 3.84 11.47
N ASP A 98 0.81 4.67 12.15
CA ASP A 98 -0.54 5.03 11.71
C ASP A 98 -0.57 5.65 10.31
N GLY A 99 0.47 6.42 9.96
CA GLY A 99 0.64 7.00 8.63
C GLY A 99 0.74 5.93 7.53
N ALA A 100 1.51 4.87 7.77
CA ALA A 100 1.64 3.75 6.84
C ALA A 100 0.31 2.98 6.74
N THR A 101 -0.37 2.72 7.86
CA THR A 101 -1.69 2.08 7.87
C THR A 101 -2.71 2.87 7.06
N ALA A 102 -2.75 4.20 7.24
CA ALA A 102 -3.68 5.05 6.51
C ALA A 102 -3.44 4.98 4.99
N ALA A 103 -2.19 5.10 4.54
CA ALA A 103 -1.85 5.05 3.12
C ALA A 103 -2.13 3.68 2.49
N LEU A 104 -1.75 2.59 3.17
CA LEU A 104 -1.99 1.23 2.69
C LEU A 104 -3.48 0.86 2.72
N ALA A 105 -4.27 1.38 3.68
CA ALA A 105 -5.72 1.21 3.68
C ALA A 105 -6.39 1.93 2.50
N VAL A 106 -5.90 3.12 2.13
CA VAL A 106 -6.33 3.79 0.89
C VAL A 106 -5.98 2.94 -0.33
N ALA A 107 -4.75 2.43 -0.42
CA ALA A 107 -4.34 1.56 -1.51
C ALA A 107 -5.23 0.31 -1.62
N HIS A 108 -5.48 -0.39 -0.50
CA HIS A 108 -6.38 -1.53 -0.44
C HIS A 108 -7.78 -1.16 -0.95
N LYS A 109 -8.32 0.00 -0.56
CA LYS A 109 -9.64 0.45 -1.02
C LYS A 109 -9.65 0.74 -2.52
N LEU A 110 -8.62 1.40 -3.05
CA LEU A 110 -8.51 1.71 -4.48
C LEU A 110 -8.37 0.44 -5.32
N LEU A 111 -7.57 -0.54 -4.87
CA LEU A 111 -7.47 -1.85 -5.52
C LEU A 111 -8.81 -2.59 -5.51
N THR A 112 -9.54 -2.56 -4.38
CA THR A 112 -10.88 -3.17 -4.28
C THR A 112 -11.90 -2.49 -5.19
N MET A 113 -11.83 -1.17 -5.33
CA MET A 113 -12.66 -0.43 -6.30
C MET A 113 -12.33 -0.85 -7.72
N PHE A 114 -11.03 -0.88 -8.05
CA PHE A 114 -10.55 -1.31 -9.34
C PHE A 114 -11.05 -2.73 -9.68
N THR A 115 -10.98 -3.68 -8.77
CA THR A 115 -11.41 -5.05 -9.08
C THR A 115 -12.92 -5.22 -9.20
N ARG A 116 -13.70 -4.30 -8.63
CA ARG A 116 -15.17 -4.25 -8.74
C ARG A 116 -15.68 -3.47 -9.95
N GLY A 117 -14.80 -2.82 -10.71
CA GLY A 117 -15.16 -2.04 -11.89
C GLY A 117 -15.25 -0.53 -11.66
N ASP A 118 -15.09 -0.05 -10.42
CA ASP A 118 -15.02 1.38 -10.13
C ASP A 118 -13.63 1.91 -10.53
N ARG A 119 -13.57 2.93 -11.39
CA ARG A 119 -12.32 3.53 -11.87
C ARG A 119 -12.30 5.03 -11.58
N LEU A 120 -11.14 5.55 -11.19
CA LEU A 120 -10.89 6.98 -11.09
C LEU A 120 -10.42 7.53 -12.45
N ASP A 121 -10.53 8.85 -12.64
CA ASP A 121 -10.05 9.51 -13.86
C ASP A 121 -8.50 9.54 -13.91
N GLY A 122 -7.86 9.86 -12.78
CA GLY A 122 -6.40 9.92 -12.62
C GLY A 122 -5.79 8.68 -12.00
N ASP A 123 -4.46 8.58 -12.09
CA ASP A 123 -3.65 7.55 -11.44
C ASP A 123 -3.49 7.77 -9.93
#